data_AF-A0A821L521-F1
#
_entry.id   AF-A0A821L521-F1
#
_cell.length_a   1.000
_cell.length_b   1.000
_cell.length_c   1.000
_cell.angle_alpha   90.00
_cell.angle_beta   90.00
_cell.angle_gamma   90.00
#
_symmetry.space_group_name_H-M   'P 1'
#
loop_
_entity.id
_entity.type
_entity.pdbx_description
1 polymer ?
#
loop_
_entity_poly.entity_id
_entity_poly.type
_entity_poly.pdbx_seq_one_letter_code
_entity_poly.pdbx_strand_id
1 'polypeptide(L)' 'MSNSAPVCTVFVDFRAAFDQLWYLGCIGKLRNLGIPPSYLNWIEAWLVNRRCYIEINGCK' A
#
# COMPACT_ATOMS: atom_id res chain seq x y z
N MET A 1 13.61 39.63 9.33
CA MET A 1 14.11 38.83 10.48
C MET A 1 14.16 37.38 10.03
N SER A 2 15.35 36.78 9.92
CA SER A 2 15.49 35.37 9.57
C SER A 2 15.04 34.51 10.74
N ASN A 3 14.12 33.57 10.50
CA ASN A 3 13.66 32.63 11.51
C ASN A 3 14.76 31.57 11.71
N SER A 4 15.55 31.69 12.78
CA SER A 4 16.73 30.85 13.08
C SER A 4 16.40 29.66 14.00
N ALA A 5 15.15 29.20 14.01
CA ALA A 5 14.77 28.06 14.83
C ALA A 5 15.53 26.79 14.36
N PRO A 6 16.11 25.99 15.27
CA PRO A 6 16.80 24.77 14.91
C PRO A 6 15.84 23.79 14.22
N VAL A 7 16.21 23.34 13.02
CA VAL A 7 15.45 22.37 12.24
C VAL A 7 16.07 21.00 12.42
N CYS A 8 15.26 20.01 12.81
CA CYS A 8 15.63 18.60 12.86
C CYS A 8 14.81 17.84 11.83
N THR A 9 15.44 16.90 11.11
CA THR A 9 14.77 16.03 10.14
C THR A 9 14.95 14.58 10.56
N VAL A 10 13.86 13.81 10.51
CA VAL A 10 13.89 12.35 10.72
C VAL A 10 13.67 11.68 9.37
N PHE A 11 14.56 10.75 9.04
CA PHE A 11 14.41 9.90 7.86
C PHE A 11 13.86 8.54 8.29
N VAL A 12 12.79 8.08 7.63
CA VAL A 12 12.17 6.78 7.88
C VAL A 12 11.99 6.08 6.53
N ASP A 13 12.51 4.86 6.44
CA ASP A 13 12.28 3.97 5.31
C ASP A 13 11.64 2.66 5.80
N PHE A 14 10.51 2.32 5.20
CA PHE A 14 9.77 1.12 5.57
C PHE A 14 10.21 -0.05 4.69
N ARG A 15 10.95 -0.99 5.29
CA ARG A 15 11.34 -2.23 4.62
C ARG A 15 10.11 -2.94 4.06
N ALA A 16 10.10 -3.22 2.76
CA ALA A 16 9.06 -4.01 2.09
C ALA A 16 7.63 -3.58 2.47
N ALA A 17 7.35 -2.27 2.37
CA ALA A 17 6.12 -1.66 2.89
C ALA A 17 4.82 -2.31 2.40
N PHE A 18 4.79 -2.80 1.16
CA PHE A 18 3.62 -3.47 0.58
C PHE A 18 3.44 -4.90 1.09
N ASP A 19 4.53 -5.62 1.35
CA ASP A 19 4.48 -7.00 1.86
C ASP A 19 4.01 -7.03 3.33
N GLN A 20 4.31 -5.97 4.08
CA GLN A 20 3.94 -5.83 5.49
C GLN A 20 2.64 -5.03 5.71
N LEU A 21 1.92 -4.72 4.63
CA LEU A 21 0.72 -3.90 4.70
C LEU A 21 -0.45 -4.66 5.35
N TRP A 22 -1.15 -4.02 6.28
CA TRP A 22 -2.42 -4.52 6.80
C TRP A 22 -3.56 -4.24 5.81
N TYR A 23 -3.73 -5.12 4.83
CA TYR A 23 -4.69 -4.95 3.74
C TYR A 23 -6.14 -4.70 4.20
N LEU A 24 -6.62 -5.43 5.20
CA LEU A 24 -7.98 -5.24 5.74
C LEU A 24 -8.16 -3.84 6.35
N GLY A 25 -7.16 -3.35 7.06
CA GLY A 25 -7.14 -1.99 7.60
C GLY A 25 -7.17 -0.93 6.49
N CYS A 26 -6.42 -1.16 5.40
CA CYS A 26 -6.45 -0.28 4.22
C CYS A 26 -7.83 -0.24 3.56
N ILE A 27 -8.47 -1.40 3.34
CA ILE A 27 -9.84 -1.46 2.79
C ILE A 27 -10.83 -0.71 3.71
N GLY A 28 -10.73 -0.87 5.03
CA GLY A 28 -11.52 -0.12 5.99
C GLY A 28 -11.31 1.39 5.89
N LYS A 29 -10.07 1.83 5.71
CA LYS A 29 -9.74 3.26 5.52
C LYS A 29 -10.32 3.80 4.20
N LEU A 30 -10.24 3.04 3.11
CA LEU A 30 -10.83 3.43 1.82
C LEU A 30 -12.36 3.52 1.91
N ARG A 31 -13.01 2.62 2.65
CA ARG A 31 -14.44 2.71 2.95
C ARG A 31 -14.78 4.00 3.70
N ASN A 32 -13.99 4.35 4.72
CA ASN A 32 -14.19 5.58 5.49
C ASN A 32 -13.94 6.85 4.67
N LEU A 33 -13.14 6.78 3.60
CA LEU A 33 -12.94 7.86 2.64
C LEU A 33 -14.09 7.99 1.63
N GLY A 34 -15.11 7.13 1.70
CA GLY A 34 -16.28 7.19 0.83
C GLY A 34 -16.12 6.49 -0.51
N ILE A 35 -15.12 5.60 -0.67
CA ILE A 35 -15.01 4.82 -1.90
C ILE A 35 -16.20 3.85 -2.01
N PRO A 36 -16.89 3.78 -3.17
CA PRO A 36 -18.06 2.93 -3.32
C PRO A 36 -17.71 1.44 -3.14
N PRO A 37 -18.64 0.63 -2.58
CA PRO A 37 -18.41 -0.79 -2.31
C PRO A 37 -17.97 -1.61 -3.53
N SER A 38 -18.46 -1.27 -4.73
CA SER A 38 -18.08 -1.95 -5.98
C SER A 38 -16.57 -1.89 -6.25
N TYR A 39 -15.96 -0.72 -6.04
CA TYR A 39 -14.52 -0.54 -6.19
C TYR A 39 -13.75 -1.23 -5.07
N LEU A 40 -14.25 -1.18 -3.83
CA LEU A 40 -13.63 -1.89 -2.71
C LEU A 40 -13.58 -3.40 -2.94
N ASN A 41 -14.65 -3.97 -3.50
CA ASN A 41 -14.72 -5.39 -3.84
C ASN A 41 -13.66 -5.77 -4.90
N TRP A 42 -13.46 -4.92 -5.92
CA TRP A 42 -12.41 -5.14 -6.92
C TRP A 42 -11.01 -5.08 -6.31
N ILE A 43 -10.77 -4.10 -5.44
CA ILE A 43 -9.47 -3.96 -4.76
C ILE A 43 -9.23 -5.15 -3.83
N GLU A 44 -10.22 -5.54 -3.03
CA GLU A 44 -10.11 -6.70 -2.13
C GLU A 44 -9.87 -8.01 -2.90
N ALA A 45 -10.63 -8.23 -3.98
CA ALA A 45 -10.44 -9.39 -4.86
C ALA A 45 -9.07 -9.39 -5.54
N TRP A 46 -8.54 -8.21 -5.89
CA TRP A 46 -7.19 -8.09 -6.41
C TRP A 46 -6.12 -8.29 -5.34
N LEU A 47 -6.33 -7.85 -4.10
CA LEU A 47 -5.31 -7.95 -3.05
C LEU A 47 -5.17 -9.37 -2.50
N VAL A 48 -6.28 -10.10 -2.38
CA VAL A 48 -6.36 -11.43 -1.78
C VAL A 48 -6.11 -12.53 -2.82
N ASN A 49 -5.33 -13.55 -2.45
CA ASN A 49 -5.09 -14.76 -3.25
C ASN A 49 -4.53 -14.50 -4.67
N ARG A 50 -3.69 -13.45 -4.80
CA ARG A 50 -2.96 -13.16 -6.03
C ARG A 50 -2.07 -14.33 -6.41
N ARG A 51 -2.28 -14.85 -7.61
CA ARG A 51 -1.37 -15.80 -8.26
C ARG A 51 -0.73 -15.10 -9.44
N CYS A 52 0.59 -15.01 -9.44
CA CYS A 52 1.35 -14.64 -10.61
C CYS A 52 2.23 -15.83 -11.00
N TYR A 53 2.54 -15.94 -12.29
CA TYR A 53 3.59 -16.81 -12.79
C TYR A 53 4.50 -15.97 -13.69
N ILE A 54 5.77 -16.31 -13.71
CA ILE A 54 6.76 -15.65 -14.54
C ILE A 54 7.39 -16.75 -15.39
N GLU A 55 7.28 -16.66 -16.70
CA GLU A 55 7.94 -17.59 -17.62
C GLU A 55 9.16 -16.90 -18.24
N ILE A 56 10.32 -17.53 -18.14
CA ILE A 56 11.56 -17.05 -18.75
C ILE A 56 12.10 -18.16 -19.62
N ASN A 57 12.22 -17.91 -20.93
CA ASN A 57 12.75 -18.85 -21.93
C ASN A 57 12.04 -20.23 -21.94
N GLY A 58 10.73 -20.27 -21.74
CA GLY A 58 9.97 -21.52 -21.72
C GLY A 58 10.00 -22.26 -20.37
N CYS A 59 10.71 -21.73 -19.38
CA CYS A 59 10.71 -22.23 -18.01
C CYS A 59 9.74 -21.40 -17.16
N LYS A 60 8.73 -22.05 -16.60
CA LYS A 60 7.76 -21.46 -15.65
C LYS A 60 8.29 -21.41 -14.22
#